data_AF-A0A3S0H448-F1
#
_entry.id   AF-A0A3S0H448-F1
#
_cell.length_a   1.000
_cell.length_b   1.000
_cell.length_c   1.000
_cell.angle_alpha   90.00
_cell.angle_beta   90.00
_cell.angle_gamma   90.00
#
_symmetry.space_group_name_H-M   'P 1'
#
loop_
_entity.id
_entity.type
_entity.pdbx_description
1 polymer ?
#
loop_
_entity_poly.entity_id
_entity_poly.type
_entity_poly.pdbx_seq_one_letter_code
_entity_poly.pdbx_strand_id
1 'polypeptide(L)'
;MPDSANIPAVIGHIRQALDEAFARLDAWFDHPAAERQYRPQSGGWTIAEVLEHVGLTNHFLLILIDKGAAKALKNQAGLDLAAELQHYQFSDPRLDEIGLHKSFEWIRPAHMEPTGTRPLAEVRRQLREQRAHCHRVLDALPGGEGVLYRTTMSVNDLGKIDVYQYVYFLARHAERHLTQLARTAAEFAARAGAAQEQP
;
A
#
# COMPACT_ATOMS: atom_id res chain seq x y z
N MET A 1 24.17 23.10 -1.96
CA MET A 1 24.30 22.02 -2.95
C MET A 1 23.02 21.22 -2.86
N PRO A 2 22.27 20.96 -3.94
CA PRO A 2 21.13 20.06 -3.84
C PRO A 2 21.67 18.67 -3.49
N ASP A 3 21.19 18.10 -2.38
CA ASP A 3 21.55 16.75 -1.97
C ASP A 3 21.11 15.79 -3.08
N SER A 4 22.08 15.20 -3.78
CA SER A 4 21.82 14.05 -4.64
C SER A 4 21.06 13.00 -3.84
N ALA A 5 20.01 12.43 -4.41
CA ALA A 5 19.18 11.48 -3.69
C ALA A 5 20.02 10.30 -3.16
N ASN A 6 20.01 10.12 -1.84
CA ASN A 6 20.61 8.96 -1.20
C ASN A 6 19.70 7.74 -1.43
N ILE A 7 19.90 7.06 -2.56
CA ILE A 7 19.11 5.89 -2.96
C ILE A 7 19.07 4.79 -1.88
N PRO A 8 20.19 4.43 -1.22
CA PRO A 8 20.13 3.50 -0.09
C PRO A 8 19.18 3.95 1.03
N ALA A 9 19.16 5.25 1.37
CA ALA A 9 18.24 5.77 2.37
C ALA A 9 16.78 5.75 1.90
N VAL A 10 16.52 6.05 0.62
CA VAL A 10 15.18 5.93 0.00
C VAL A 10 14.68 4.49 0.08
N ILE A 11 15.50 3.53 -0.34
CA ILE A 11 15.15 2.11 -0.28
C ILE A 11 14.90 1.69 1.17
N GLY A 12 15.77 2.07 2.10
CA GLY A 12 15.62 1.77 3.53
C GLY A 12 14.31 2.31 4.10
N HIS A 13 13.96 3.55 3.78
CA HIS A 13 12.71 4.17 4.20
C HIS A 13 11.48 3.43 3.64
N ILE A 14 11.49 3.05 2.37
CA ILE A 14 10.39 2.29 1.74
C ILE A 14 10.23 0.91 2.37
N ARG A 15 11.34 0.22 2.65
CA ARG A 15 11.32 -1.10 3.31
C ARG A 15 10.71 -1.00 4.70
N GLN A 16 11.11 0.01 5.47
CA GLN A 16 10.53 0.25 6.79
C GLN A 16 9.01 0.47 6.68
N ALA A 17 8.56 1.34 5.78
CA ALA A 17 7.14 1.62 5.58
C ALA A 17 6.35 0.36 5.17
N LEU A 18 6.88 -0.47 4.26
CA LEU A 18 6.28 -1.76 3.90
C LEU A 18 6.19 -2.70 5.10
N ASP A 19 7.27 -2.84 5.84
CA ASP A 19 7.37 -3.80 6.94
C ASP A 19 6.42 -3.44 8.08
N GLU A 20 6.37 -2.16 8.45
CA GLU A 20 5.46 -1.67 9.48
C GLU A 20 3.99 -1.80 9.06
N ALA A 21 3.64 -1.35 7.84
CA ALA A 21 2.26 -1.41 7.36
C ALA A 21 1.74 -2.85 7.26
N PHE A 22 2.54 -3.76 6.71
CA PHE A 22 2.14 -5.16 6.54
C PHE A 22 2.18 -5.94 7.85
N ALA A 23 3.08 -5.64 8.80
CA ALA A 23 3.03 -6.24 10.13
C ALA A 23 1.74 -5.86 10.87
N ARG A 24 1.35 -4.57 10.79
CA ARG A 24 0.09 -4.09 11.37
C ARG A 24 -1.13 -4.73 10.69
N LEU A 25 -1.12 -4.89 9.37
CA LEU A 25 -2.19 -5.62 8.66
C LEU A 25 -2.26 -7.09 9.06
N ASP A 26 -1.10 -7.76 9.18
CA ASP A 26 -1.04 -9.20 9.51
C ASP A 26 -1.64 -9.49 10.89
N ALA A 27 -1.50 -8.57 11.85
CA ALA A 27 -2.08 -8.70 13.19
C ALA A 27 -3.62 -8.76 13.16
N TRP A 28 -4.28 -8.06 12.23
CA TRP A 28 -5.74 -8.05 12.13
C TRP A 28 -6.35 -9.41 11.75
N PHE A 29 -5.56 -10.32 11.18
CA PHE A 29 -6.03 -11.68 10.87
C PHE A 29 -6.27 -12.51 12.12
N ASP A 30 -5.62 -12.17 13.23
CA ASP A 30 -5.66 -12.91 14.48
C ASP A 30 -6.78 -12.42 15.43
N HIS A 31 -7.54 -11.40 15.03
CA HIS A 31 -8.71 -10.91 15.77
C HIS A 31 -9.84 -11.96 15.80
N PRO A 32 -10.71 -11.95 16.83
CA PRO A 32 -11.86 -12.85 16.92
C PRO A 32 -12.75 -12.80 15.68
N ALA A 33 -13.33 -13.95 15.29
CA ALA A 33 -14.20 -14.02 14.11
C ALA A 33 -15.41 -13.06 14.19
N ALA A 34 -16.01 -12.92 15.38
CA ALA A 34 -17.14 -12.02 15.61
C ALA A 34 -16.79 -10.56 15.29
N GLU A 35 -15.59 -10.11 15.65
CA GLU A 35 -15.10 -8.77 15.32
C GLU A 35 -14.76 -8.68 13.82
N ARG A 36 -14.04 -9.68 13.28
CA ARG A 36 -13.61 -9.65 11.88
C ARG A 36 -14.78 -9.64 10.88
N GLN A 37 -15.90 -10.24 11.25
CA GLN A 37 -17.11 -10.35 10.45
C GLN A 37 -18.17 -9.28 10.78
N TYR A 38 -17.92 -8.43 11.77
CA TYR A 38 -18.82 -7.34 12.10
C TYR A 38 -18.95 -6.38 10.91
N ARG A 39 -20.19 -6.14 10.50
CA ARG A 39 -20.50 -5.14 9.46
C ARG A 39 -20.85 -3.81 10.14
N PRO A 40 -20.12 -2.72 9.83
CA PRO A 40 -20.44 -1.39 10.34
C PRO A 40 -21.89 -0.97 10.03
N GLN A 41 -22.48 -0.16 10.91
CA GLN A 41 -23.84 0.36 10.74
C GLN A 41 -24.01 1.20 9.46
N SER A 42 -22.92 1.83 9.01
CA SER A 42 -22.87 2.56 7.74
C SER A 42 -23.04 1.67 6.50
N GLY A 43 -23.08 0.33 6.66
CA GLY A 43 -23.11 -0.62 5.57
C GLY A 43 -21.74 -0.84 4.90
N GLY A 44 -20.66 -0.27 5.45
CA GLY A 44 -19.31 -0.44 4.95
C GLY A 44 -18.78 -1.88 5.05
N TRP A 45 -17.51 -2.07 4.67
CA TRP A 45 -16.88 -3.39 4.74
C TRP A 45 -16.53 -3.82 6.17
N THR A 46 -16.65 -5.12 6.37
CA THR A 46 -16.08 -5.86 7.49
C THR A 46 -14.54 -5.78 7.47
N ILE A 47 -13.89 -6.12 8.57
CA ILE A 47 -12.42 -6.23 8.63
C ILE A 47 -11.91 -7.25 7.60
N ALA A 48 -12.60 -8.40 7.46
CA ALA A 48 -12.27 -9.43 6.49
C ALA A 48 -12.25 -8.89 5.03
N GLU A 49 -13.30 -8.15 4.66
CA GLU A 49 -13.43 -7.53 3.34
C GLU A 49 -12.38 -6.42 3.12
N VAL A 50 -12.04 -5.64 4.15
CA VAL A 50 -10.96 -4.63 4.04
C VAL A 50 -9.61 -5.29 3.78
N LEU A 51 -9.30 -6.39 4.46
CA LEU A 51 -8.05 -7.14 4.23
C LEU A 51 -8.02 -7.74 2.82
N GLU A 52 -9.14 -8.30 2.34
CA GLU A 52 -9.28 -8.80 0.97
C GLU A 52 -9.04 -7.68 -0.05
N HIS A 53 -9.66 -6.52 0.16
CA HIS A 53 -9.50 -5.36 -0.69
C HIS A 53 -8.03 -4.93 -0.83
N VAL A 54 -7.29 -4.84 0.27
CA VAL A 54 -5.87 -4.46 0.22
C VAL A 54 -5.10 -5.42 -0.69
N GLY A 55 -5.36 -6.72 -0.57
CA GLY A 55 -4.75 -7.73 -1.44
C GLY A 55 -5.11 -7.57 -2.91
N LEU A 56 -6.38 -7.28 -3.21
CA LEU A 56 -6.87 -7.04 -4.57
C LEU A 56 -6.21 -5.82 -5.20
N THR A 57 -6.18 -4.68 -4.51
CA THR A 57 -5.55 -3.46 -5.03
C THR A 57 -4.05 -3.62 -5.21
N ASN A 58 -3.37 -4.24 -4.24
CA ASN A 58 -1.93 -4.51 -4.33
C ASN A 58 -1.58 -5.36 -5.55
N HIS A 59 -2.44 -6.29 -5.98
CA HIS A 59 -2.20 -7.09 -7.18
C HIS A 59 -2.02 -6.19 -8.42
N PHE A 60 -2.90 -5.21 -8.62
CA PHE A 60 -2.82 -4.30 -9.77
C PHE A 60 -1.67 -3.30 -9.65
N LEU A 61 -1.39 -2.82 -8.43
CA LEU A 61 -0.23 -1.97 -8.18
C LEU A 61 1.08 -2.69 -8.52
N LEU A 62 1.21 -3.97 -8.13
CA LEU A 62 2.39 -4.77 -8.45
C LEU A 62 2.58 -4.97 -9.95
N ILE A 63 1.51 -5.11 -10.74
CA ILE A 63 1.61 -5.16 -12.21
C ILE A 63 2.24 -3.87 -12.75
N LEU A 64 1.89 -2.70 -12.20
CA LEU A 64 2.47 -1.42 -12.61
C LEU A 64 3.93 -1.31 -12.16
N ILE A 65 4.23 -1.72 -10.93
CA ILE A 65 5.59 -1.76 -10.37
C ILE A 65 6.50 -2.64 -11.22
N ASP A 66 6.07 -3.86 -11.55
CA ASP A 66 6.86 -4.81 -12.35
C ASP A 66 7.13 -4.30 -13.76
N LYS A 67 6.10 -3.76 -14.42
CA LYS A 67 6.25 -3.11 -15.73
C LYS A 67 7.20 -1.92 -15.64
N GLY A 68 7.12 -1.16 -14.56
CA GLY A 68 7.98 -0.01 -14.31
C GLY A 68 9.44 -0.43 -14.13
N ALA A 69 9.72 -1.35 -13.22
CA ALA A 69 11.04 -1.90 -12.96
C ALA A 69 11.69 -2.49 -14.22
N ALA A 70 10.94 -3.30 -14.98
CA ALA A 70 11.43 -3.89 -16.22
C ALA A 70 11.79 -2.84 -17.28
N LYS A 71 11.05 -1.73 -17.37
CA LYS A 71 11.36 -0.63 -18.29
C LYS A 71 12.53 0.21 -17.80
N ALA A 72 12.60 0.46 -16.49
CA ALA A 72 13.68 1.21 -15.87
C ALA A 72 15.04 0.54 -16.13
N LEU A 73 15.12 -0.79 -15.93
CA LEU A 73 16.31 -1.58 -16.25
C LEU A 73 16.67 -1.55 -17.74
N LYS A 74 15.69 -1.61 -18.64
CA LYS A 74 15.93 -1.49 -20.09
C LYS A 74 16.48 -0.13 -20.47
N ASN A 75 16.01 0.94 -19.81
CA ASN A 75 16.42 2.30 -20.10
C ASN A 75 17.86 2.60 -19.66
N GLN A 76 18.44 1.80 -18.76
CA GLN A 76 19.82 1.94 -18.31
C GLN A 76 20.85 1.89 -19.46
N ALA A 77 20.52 1.21 -20.56
CA ALA A 77 21.39 1.13 -21.74
C ALA A 77 21.45 2.43 -22.57
N GLY A 78 20.53 3.38 -22.35
CA GLY A 78 20.39 4.58 -23.18
C GLY A 78 20.13 5.90 -22.44
N LEU A 79 19.91 5.85 -21.13
CA LEU A 79 19.74 7.04 -20.28
C LEU A 79 20.90 7.17 -19.29
N ASP A 80 21.25 8.42 -18.97
CA ASP A 80 22.25 8.74 -17.96
C ASP A 80 21.63 8.72 -16.56
N LEU A 81 21.83 7.61 -15.84
CA LEU A 81 21.36 7.44 -14.47
C LEU A 81 21.96 8.49 -13.51
N ALA A 82 23.23 8.85 -13.68
CA ALA A 82 23.87 9.81 -12.80
C ALA A 82 23.22 11.20 -12.95
N ALA A 83 22.90 11.60 -14.19
CA ALA A 83 22.20 12.85 -14.46
C ALA A 83 20.78 12.85 -13.86
N GLU A 84 20.02 11.76 -13.98
CA GLU A 84 18.67 11.68 -13.38
C GLU A 84 18.71 11.74 -11.85
N LEU A 85 19.71 11.12 -11.22
CA LEU A 85 19.85 11.10 -9.76
C LEU A 85 20.26 12.45 -9.17
N GLN A 86 20.96 13.32 -9.92
CA GLN A 86 21.35 14.65 -9.46
C GLN A 86 20.15 15.55 -9.11
N HIS A 87 19.03 15.35 -9.80
CA HIS A 87 17.81 16.14 -9.62
C HIS A 87 16.68 15.35 -8.96
N TYR A 88 16.96 14.13 -8.53
CA TYR A 88 15.93 13.25 -8.01
C TYR A 88 15.45 13.71 -6.64
N GLN A 89 14.13 13.81 -6.49
CA GLN A 89 13.46 14.05 -5.22
C GLN A 89 12.44 12.95 -5.01
N PHE A 90 12.66 12.14 -3.97
CA PHE A 90 11.72 11.09 -3.61
C PHE A 90 10.45 11.65 -2.96
N SER A 91 10.62 12.61 -2.04
CA SER A 91 9.54 13.14 -1.21
C SER A 91 8.57 14.00 -2.02
N ASP A 92 7.31 13.57 -2.05
CA ASP A 92 6.16 14.37 -2.45
C ASP A 92 5.13 14.27 -1.30
N PRO A 93 4.74 15.37 -0.64
CA PRO A 93 3.77 15.34 0.45
C PRO A 93 2.46 14.62 0.09
N ARG A 94 2.07 14.65 -1.18
CA ARG A 94 0.86 13.98 -1.69
C ARG A 94 0.97 12.45 -1.65
N LEU A 95 2.19 11.91 -1.65
CA LEU A 95 2.41 10.46 -1.43
C LEU A 95 2.11 10.08 0.02
N ASP A 96 2.47 10.92 0.98
CA ASP A 96 2.18 10.66 2.40
C ASP A 96 0.69 10.70 2.69
N GLU A 97 -0.02 11.64 2.04
CA GLU A 97 -1.48 11.80 2.09
C GLU A 97 -2.27 10.59 1.62
N ILE A 98 -1.67 9.71 0.81
CA ILE A 98 -2.29 8.44 0.39
C ILE A 98 -2.68 7.60 1.60
N GLY A 99 -1.82 7.59 2.62
CA GLY A 99 -2.03 6.86 3.88
C GLY A 99 -3.06 7.48 4.81
N LEU A 100 -3.53 8.70 4.51
CA LEU A 100 -4.48 9.41 5.36
C LEU A 100 -5.92 9.10 4.92
N HIS A 101 -6.67 8.35 5.72
CA HIS A 101 -8.04 8.00 5.35
C HIS A 101 -8.95 9.25 5.25
N LYS A 102 -9.72 9.36 4.15
CA LYS A 102 -10.58 10.52 3.77
C LYS A 102 -9.84 11.82 3.41
N SER A 103 -8.53 11.77 3.11
CA SER A 103 -7.80 12.93 2.59
C SER A 103 -8.27 13.41 1.21
N PHE A 104 -8.73 12.49 0.36
CA PHE A 104 -9.29 12.76 -0.96
C PHE A 104 -10.27 11.64 -1.37
N GLU A 105 -11.09 11.91 -2.38
CA GLU A 105 -11.99 10.93 -3.00
C GLU A 105 -11.18 9.94 -3.85
N TRP A 106 -11.33 8.65 -3.57
CA TRP A 106 -10.64 7.59 -4.31
C TRP A 106 -11.67 6.64 -4.89
N ILE A 107 -11.97 6.83 -6.18
CA ILE A 107 -12.89 5.96 -6.93
C ILE A 107 -12.24 4.59 -7.10
N ARG A 108 -12.97 3.56 -6.69
CA ARG A 108 -12.53 2.17 -6.75
C ARG A 108 -13.13 1.47 -7.98
N PRO A 109 -12.32 0.84 -8.83
CA PRO A 109 -12.83 -0.01 -9.91
C PRO A 109 -13.55 -1.26 -9.36
N ALA A 110 -14.53 -1.81 -10.08
CA ALA A 110 -15.32 -2.97 -9.62
C ALA A 110 -14.47 -4.22 -9.27
N HIS A 111 -13.40 -4.50 -10.01
CA HIS A 111 -12.46 -5.60 -9.72
C HIS A 111 -11.59 -5.35 -8.46
N MET A 112 -11.63 -4.12 -7.95
CA MET A 112 -11.17 -3.60 -6.66
C MET A 112 -11.93 -4.10 -5.42
N GLU A 113 -13.17 -4.52 -5.65
CA GLU A 113 -14.16 -4.67 -4.59
C GLU A 113 -14.06 -6.04 -3.93
N PRO A 114 -13.98 -6.11 -2.59
CA PRO A 114 -13.94 -7.39 -1.90
C PRO A 114 -15.29 -8.09 -1.98
N THR A 115 -15.25 -9.42 -2.02
CA THR A 115 -16.46 -10.25 -2.09
C THR A 115 -16.86 -10.79 -0.72
N GLY A 116 -15.94 -10.82 0.25
CA GLY A 116 -16.11 -11.47 1.54
C GLY A 116 -16.08 -13.00 1.46
N THR A 117 -15.88 -13.59 0.28
CA THR A 117 -15.96 -15.04 0.06
C THR A 117 -14.59 -15.73 0.10
N ARG A 118 -13.50 -14.97 -0.04
CA ARG A 118 -12.15 -15.53 -0.08
C ARG A 118 -11.71 -16.02 1.30
N PRO A 119 -11.13 -17.23 1.43
CA PRO A 119 -10.62 -17.70 2.71
C PRO A 119 -9.53 -16.76 3.24
N LEU A 120 -9.66 -16.32 4.49
CA LEU A 120 -8.73 -15.34 5.07
C LEU A 120 -7.28 -15.84 5.16
N ALA A 121 -7.08 -17.16 5.27
CA ALA A 121 -5.75 -17.75 5.19
C ALA A 121 -5.09 -17.50 3.83
N GLU A 122 -5.85 -17.54 2.74
CA GLU A 122 -5.35 -17.22 1.40
C GLU A 122 -5.07 -15.74 1.23
N VAL A 123 -5.94 -14.87 1.77
CA VAL A 123 -5.70 -13.41 1.76
C VAL A 123 -4.43 -13.07 2.55
N ARG A 124 -4.23 -13.65 3.74
CA ARG A 124 -3.02 -13.46 4.55
C ARG A 124 -1.76 -13.91 3.81
N ARG A 125 -1.80 -15.10 3.19
CA ARG A 125 -0.70 -15.63 2.36
C ARG A 125 -0.39 -14.67 1.20
N GLN A 126 -1.42 -14.23 0.46
CA GLN A 126 -1.26 -13.30 -0.64
C GLN A 126 -0.57 -12.00 -0.20
N LEU A 127 -1.01 -11.38 0.90
CA LEU A 127 -0.39 -10.14 1.39
C LEU A 127 1.09 -10.34 1.77
N ARG A 128 1.45 -11.47 2.38
CA ARG A 128 2.84 -11.81 2.69
C ARG A 128 3.69 -11.97 1.43
N GLU A 129 3.15 -12.64 0.42
CA GLU A 129 3.80 -12.80 -0.90
C GLU A 129 3.99 -11.45 -1.61
N GLN A 130 3.00 -10.56 -1.54
CA GLN A 130 3.05 -9.22 -2.11
C GLN A 130 4.09 -8.32 -1.44
N ARG A 131 4.22 -8.37 -0.11
CA ARG A 131 5.30 -7.69 0.63
C ARG A 131 6.67 -8.21 0.20
N ALA A 132 6.84 -9.53 0.16
CA ALA A 132 8.09 -10.14 -0.30
C ALA A 132 8.41 -9.77 -1.76
N HIS A 133 7.40 -9.62 -2.61
CA HIS A 133 7.56 -9.14 -3.98
C HIS A 133 8.09 -7.70 -4.03
N CYS A 134 7.53 -6.79 -3.23
CA CYS A 134 8.04 -5.42 -3.15
C CYS A 134 9.52 -5.38 -2.76
N HIS A 135 9.93 -6.18 -1.78
CA HIS A 135 11.35 -6.30 -1.41
C HIS A 135 12.22 -6.78 -2.57
N ARG A 136 11.79 -7.81 -3.31
CA ARG A 136 12.54 -8.28 -4.50
C ARG A 136 12.67 -7.22 -5.58
N VAL A 137 11.66 -6.38 -5.78
CA VAL A 137 11.74 -5.26 -6.73
C VAL A 137 12.80 -4.25 -6.27
N LEU A 138 12.83 -3.91 -4.98
CA LEU A 138 13.84 -3.00 -4.43
C LEU A 138 15.25 -3.59 -4.51
N ASP A 139 15.40 -4.90 -4.27
CA ASP A 139 16.68 -5.62 -4.41
C ASP A 139 17.20 -5.60 -5.86
N ALA A 140 16.30 -5.58 -6.85
CA ALA A 140 16.65 -5.56 -8.27
C ALA A 140 17.05 -4.17 -8.78
N LEU A 141 16.84 -3.12 -8.00
CA LEU A 141 17.11 -1.72 -8.37
C LEU A 141 17.98 -1.01 -7.30
N PRO A 142 19.15 -1.57 -6.91
CA PRO A 142 19.93 -1.06 -5.79
C PRO A 142 20.66 0.24 -6.10
N GLY A 143 20.89 0.55 -7.38
CA GLY A 143 21.68 1.69 -7.85
C GLY A 143 20.88 2.96 -8.13
N GLY A 144 19.55 2.89 -8.04
CA GLY A 144 18.66 4.00 -8.38
C GLY A 144 17.96 3.82 -9.72
N GLU A 145 18.12 2.67 -10.38
CA GLU A 145 17.61 2.41 -11.72
C GLU A 145 16.11 2.68 -11.84
N GLY A 146 15.35 2.50 -10.75
CA GLY A 146 13.92 2.78 -10.68
C GLY A 146 13.51 4.19 -11.12
N VAL A 147 14.40 5.19 -11.02
CA VAL A 147 14.11 6.58 -11.45
C VAL A 147 14.01 6.73 -12.96
N LEU A 148 14.60 5.81 -13.73
CA LEU A 148 14.69 5.87 -15.20
C LEU A 148 13.36 5.60 -15.91
N TYR A 149 12.30 5.33 -15.16
CA TYR A 149 10.97 5.17 -15.72
C TYR A 149 9.89 5.67 -14.78
N ARG A 150 9.08 6.61 -15.27
CA ARG A 150 7.93 7.17 -14.53
C ARG A 150 6.62 6.81 -15.23
N THR A 151 5.62 6.42 -14.46
CA THR A 151 4.26 6.10 -14.96
C THR A 151 3.22 6.96 -14.26
N THR A 152 2.13 7.27 -14.97
CA THR A 152 1.04 8.09 -14.43
C THR A 152 0.30 7.38 -13.30
N MET A 153 0.25 8.04 -12.13
CA MET A 153 -0.64 7.78 -11.02
C MET A 153 -1.69 8.89 -10.96
N SER A 154 -2.96 8.54 -11.23
CA SER A 154 -4.07 9.50 -11.21
C SER A 154 -4.66 9.74 -9.82
N VAL A 155 -4.22 8.98 -8.81
CA VAL A 155 -4.69 9.14 -7.43
C VAL A 155 -4.04 10.39 -6.83
N ASN A 156 -4.85 11.26 -6.22
CA ASN A 156 -4.41 12.50 -5.54
C ASN A 156 -3.54 13.42 -6.42
N ASP A 157 -3.84 13.49 -7.72
CA ASP A 157 -3.10 14.30 -8.70
C ASP A 157 -1.57 14.11 -8.68
N LEU A 158 -1.10 12.91 -8.30
CA LEU A 158 0.33 12.60 -8.17
C LEU A 158 1.10 12.76 -9.50
N GLY A 159 0.41 12.66 -10.63
CA GLY A 159 1.05 12.83 -11.94
C GLY A 159 1.89 11.62 -12.28
N LYS A 160 3.16 11.78 -12.66
CA LYS A 160 4.04 10.66 -13.00
C LYS A 160 5.01 10.39 -11.86
N ILE A 161 4.99 9.18 -11.35
CA ILE A 161 5.87 8.73 -10.26
C ILE A 161 6.74 7.56 -10.73
N ASP A 162 7.92 7.42 -10.15
CA ASP A 162 8.86 6.34 -10.46
C ASP A 162 8.58 5.04 -9.68
N VAL A 163 9.41 4.02 -9.92
CA VAL A 163 9.23 2.69 -9.31
C VAL A 163 9.31 2.74 -7.77
N TYR A 164 10.22 3.52 -7.19
CA TYR A 164 10.37 3.64 -5.73
C TYR A 164 9.14 4.30 -5.12
N GLN A 165 8.66 5.38 -5.74
CA GLN A 165 7.45 6.08 -5.32
C GLN A 165 6.19 5.20 -5.45
N TYR A 166 6.10 4.34 -6.48
CA TYR A 166 5.01 3.36 -6.60
C TYR A 166 5.04 2.30 -5.49
N VAL A 167 6.22 1.79 -5.13
CA VAL A 167 6.34 0.82 -4.02
C VAL A 167 5.97 1.49 -2.70
N TYR A 168 6.39 2.74 -2.48
CA TYR A 168 5.97 3.52 -1.31
C TYR A 168 4.45 3.76 -1.30
N PHE A 169 3.86 4.16 -2.43
CA PHE A 169 2.42 4.32 -2.59
C PHE A 169 1.66 3.06 -2.15
N LEU A 170 2.15 1.86 -2.50
CA LEU A 170 1.55 0.60 -2.08
C LEU A 170 1.56 0.45 -0.55
N ALA A 171 2.67 0.79 0.12
CA ALA A 171 2.73 0.79 1.59
C ALA A 171 1.76 1.80 2.21
N ARG A 172 1.67 3.02 1.64
CA ARG A 172 0.72 4.06 2.10
C ARG A 172 -0.73 3.64 1.91
N HIS A 173 -1.05 2.97 0.80
CA HIS A 173 -2.37 2.39 0.56
C HIS A 173 -2.75 1.37 1.66
N ALA A 174 -1.83 0.46 2.02
CA ALA A 174 -2.04 -0.46 3.14
C ALA A 174 -2.31 0.29 4.45
N GLU A 175 -1.54 1.34 4.75
CA GLU A 175 -1.74 2.15 5.96
C GLU A 175 -3.07 2.90 5.98
N ARG A 176 -3.54 3.41 4.85
CA ARG A 176 -4.86 4.05 4.72
C ARG A 176 -5.97 3.15 5.26
N HIS A 177 -5.88 1.86 4.97
CA HIS A 177 -6.90 0.88 5.38
C HIS A 177 -6.77 0.43 6.85
N LEU A 178 -5.60 0.60 7.50
CA LEU A 178 -5.48 0.37 8.95
C LEU A 178 -6.41 1.27 9.77
N THR A 179 -6.63 2.51 9.32
CA THR A 179 -7.59 3.43 9.96
C THR A 179 -9.03 2.92 9.82
N GLN A 180 -9.37 2.30 8.68
CA GLN A 180 -10.70 1.71 8.48
C GLN A 180 -10.91 0.49 9.38
N LEU A 181 -9.90 -0.38 9.49
CA LEU A 181 -9.93 -1.54 10.39
C LEU A 181 -10.15 -1.13 11.85
N ALA A 182 -9.36 -0.15 12.33
CA ALA A 182 -9.47 0.36 13.69
C ALA A 182 -10.85 0.95 14.01
N ARG A 183 -11.46 1.66 13.05
CA ARG A 183 -12.81 2.21 13.23
C ARG A 183 -13.88 1.12 13.32
N THR A 184 -13.81 0.11 12.45
CA THR A 184 -14.75 -1.03 12.49
C THR A 184 -14.65 -1.78 13.83
N ALA A 185 -13.43 -2.00 14.33
CA ALA A 185 -13.17 -2.63 15.62
C ALA A 185 -13.72 -1.82 16.81
N ALA A 186 -13.49 -0.49 16.81
CA ALA A 186 -13.98 0.39 17.86
C ALA A 186 -15.52 0.41 17.91
N GLU A 187 -16.18 0.42 16.75
CA GLU A 187 -17.64 0.34 16.67
C GLU A 187 -18.16 -1.00 17.22
N PHE A 188 -17.52 -2.12 16.86
CA PHE A 188 -17.86 -3.44 17.40
C PHE A 188 -17.77 -3.47 18.93
N ALA A 189 -16.66 -2.97 19.50
CA ALA A 189 -16.45 -2.95 20.95
C ALA A 189 -17.50 -2.11 21.69
N ALA A 190 -17.83 -0.92 21.17
CA ALA A 190 -18.86 -0.07 21.75
C ALA A 190 -20.23 -0.75 21.81
N ARG A 191 -20.58 -1.52 20.78
CA ARG A 191 -21.84 -2.28 20.74
C ARG A 191 -21.83 -3.51 21.65
N ALA A 192 -20.71 -4.21 21.73
CA ALA A 192 -20.56 -5.35 22.63
C ALA A 192 -20.71 -4.92 24.10
N GLY A 193 -20.19 -3.75 24.47
CA GLY A 193 -20.40 -3.15 25.79
C GLY A 193 -21.85 -2.74 26.04
N ALA A 194 -22.49 -2.04 25.10
CA ALA A 194 -23.88 -1.61 25.23
C ALA A 194 -24.89 -2.78 25.35
N ALA A 195 -24.58 -3.94 24.76
CA ALA A 195 -25.40 -5.15 24.86
C ALA A 195 -25.29 -5.86 26.23
N GLN A 196 -24.24 -5.57 27.01
CA GLN A 196 -24.03 -6.14 28.36
C GLN A 196 -24.68 -5.29 29.46
N GLU A 197 -25.05 -4.04 29.17
CA GLU A 197 -25.64 -3.08 30.12
C GLU A 197 -27.18 -2.99 30.04
N GLN A 198 -27.83 -3.81 29.21
CA GLN A 198 -29.29 -3.91 29.18
C GLN A 198 -29.78 -5.01 30.14
N PRO A 199 -30.48 -4.66 31.24
CA PRO A 199 -31.03 -5.63 32.20
C PRO A 199 -32.22 -6.43 31.66
#